data_AF-A0A974UE74-F1
#
_entry.id   AF-A0A974UE74-F1
#
_cell.length_a   1.000
_cell.length_b   1.000
_cell.length_c   1.000
_cell.angle_alpha   90.00
_cell.angle_beta   90.00
_cell.angle_gamma   90.00
#
_symmetry.space_group_name_H-M   'P 1'
#
loop_
_entity.id
_entity.type
_entity.pdbx_description
1 polymer ?
#
loop_
_entity_poly.entity_id
_entity_poly.type
_entity_poly.pdbx_seq_one_letter_code
_entity_poly.pdbx_strand_id
1 'polypeptide(L)'
;MVTAMLVTSYVTREMVEPVYEASSTLFVGTEKNSVAGISFSDLQVDDQLVVDYQELIKTRLVTEEVIESLNLPFSVENFVARLNVSGIKDSRFVHIVFQDTNPQRAANIANELTDSLVANAEQIVGVENVMVVDKAVVPVSPISPNLMMNVAISAVLGAMLGMFLIMLLHMLDNTFKREDDIERELGITVLGVIPKFEGERRAS
;
A
#
# COMPACT_ATOMS: atom_id res chain seq x y z
N MET A 1 16.61 0.98 18.81
CA MET A 1 16.32 0.08 17.66
C MET A 1 15.30 -1.01 18.04
N VAL A 2 15.64 -1.97 18.91
CA VAL A 2 14.72 -3.09 19.29
C VAL A 2 13.38 -2.59 19.86
N THR A 3 13.40 -1.58 20.74
CA THR A 3 12.19 -0.98 21.31
C THR A 3 11.29 -0.33 20.24
N ALA A 4 11.88 0.37 19.26
CA ALA A 4 11.13 0.96 18.15
C ALA A 4 10.45 -0.12 17.29
N MET A 5 11.15 -1.23 16.99
CA MET A 5 10.58 -2.36 16.26
C MET A 5 9.41 -3.02 17.01
N LEU A 6 9.54 -3.23 18.33
CA LEU A 6 8.48 -3.81 19.16
C LEU A 6 7.27 -2.89 19.25
N VAL A 7 7.48 -1.58 19.44
CA VAL A 7 6.39 -0.59 19.46
C VAL A 7 5.68 -0.54 18.11
N THR A 8 6.42 -0.51 16.98
CA THR A 8 5.80 -0.54 15.65
C THR A 8 5.01 -1.82 15.42
N SER A 9 5.53 -2.98 15.81
CA SER A 9 4.82 -4.25 15.68
C SER A 9 3.54 -4.28 16.51
N TYR A 10 3.57 -3.74 17.72
CA TYR A 10 2.40 -3.66 18.59
C TYR A 10 1.34 -2.71 18.03
N VAL A 11 1.72 -1.47 17.72
CA VAL A 11 0.82 -0.45 17.16
C VAL A 11 0.22 -0.90 15.83
N THR A 12 1.01 -1.51 14.95
CA THR A 12 0.53 -1.98 13.65
C THR A 12 -0.53 -3.07 13.79
N ARG A 13 -0.39 -3.96 14.78
CA ARG A 13 -1.33 -5.06 14.99
C ARG A 13 -2.64 -4.61 15.66
N GLU A 14 -2.56 -3.64 16.56
CA GLU A 14 -3.69 -3.27 17.43
C GLU A 14 -4.46 -2.03 16.94
N MET A 15 -3.80 -1.10 16.23
CA MET A 15 -4.43 0.14 15.78
C MET A 15 -4.74 0.19 14.29
N VAL A 16 -4.09 -0.62 13.45
CA VAL A 16 -4.31 -0.58 12.00
C VAL A 16 -5.19 -1.74 11.58
N GLU A 17 -6.38 -1.42 11.07
CA GLU A 17 -7.30 -2.44 10.57
C GLU A 17 -6.72 -3.15 9.34
N PRO A 18 -6.81 -4.49 9.27
CA PRO A 18 -6.35 -5.22 8.10
C PRO A 18 -7.23 -4.89 6.90
N VAL A 19 -6.60 -4.59 5.77
CA VAL A 19 -7.31 -4.37 4.50
C VAL A 19 -7.16 -5.60 3.63
N TYR A 20 -8.29 -6.08 3.12
CA TYR A 20 -8.40 -7.20 2.21
C TYR A 20 -8.73 -6.69 0.82
N GLU A 21 -8.22 -7.40 -0.17
CA GLU A 21 -8.41 -7.07 -1.58
C GLU A 21 -9.10 -8.25 -2.27
N ALA A 22 -10.19 -7.97 -2.97
CA ALA A 22 -10.84 -8.94 -3.83
C ALA A 22 -10.89 -8.39 -5.24
N SER A 23 -10.65 -9.26 -6.23
CA SER A 23 -10.60 -8.87 -7.63
C SER A 23 -11.44 -9.75 -8.53
N SER A 24 -12.01 -9.13 -9.55
CA SER A 24 -12.82 -9.76 -10.60
C SER A 24 -12.27 -9.34 -11.95
N THR A 25 -12.33 -10.22 -12.93
CA THR A 25 -11.82 -9.95 -14.28
C THR A 25 -12.91 -10.11 -15.33
N LEU A 26 -13.07 -9.05 -16.12
CA LEU A 26 -13.99 -8.97 -17.24
C LEU A 26 -13.24 -8.99 -18.56
N PHE A 27 -13.83 -9.62 -19.57
CA PHE A 27 -13.43 -9.47 -20.96
C PHE A 27 -14.45 -8.59 -21.68
N VAL A 28 -13.96 -7.60 -22.41
CA VAL A 28 -14.79 -6.65 -23.17
C VAL A 28 -14.43 -6.71 -24.64
N GLY A 29 -15.42 -6.80 -25.53
CA GLY A 29 -15.15 -6.84 -26.97
C GLY A 29 -16.37 -6.66 -27.83
N THR A 30 -16.15 -6.51 -29.13
CA THR A 30 -17.22 -6.46 -30.13
C THR A 30 -17.36 -7.82 -30.82
N GLU A 31 -18.60 -8.28 -31.01
CA GLU A 31 -18.88 -9.48 -31.80
C GLU A 31 -18.84 -9.05 -33.26
N LYS A 32 -17.92 -9.63 -34.04
CA LYS A 32 -17.93 -9.49 -35.49
C LYS A 32 -18.66 -10.67 -36.11
N ASN A 33 -19.93 -10.45 -36.44
CA ASN A 33 -20.66 -11.33 -37.34
C ASN A 33 -20.25 -11.09 -38.81
N SER A 34 -18.95 -11.05 -39.12
CA SER A 34 -18.45 -10.76 -40.48
C SER A 34 -17.06 -11.36 -40.74
N VAL A 35 -17.02 -12.26 -41.72
CA VAL A 35 -15.90 -13.09 -42.20
C VAL A 35 -14.81 -12.28 -42.96
N ALA A 36 -14.63 -10.99 -42.67
CA ALA A 36 -13.72 -10.13 -43.42
C ALA A 36 -12.73 -9.38 -42.51
N GLY A 37 -11.48 -9.85 -42.51
CA GLY A 37 -10.23 -9.11 -42.21
C GLY A 37 -10.20 -8.22 -40.95
N ILE A 38 -9.31 -8.57 -40.01
CA ILE A 38 -8.94 -7.67 -38.90
C ILE A 38 -8.22 -6.44 -39.48
N SER A 39 -8.78 -5.25 -39.27
CA SER A 39 -8.20 -3.95 -39.66
C SER A 39 -7.45 -3.32 -38.48
N PHE A 40 -6.40 -2.54 -38.73
CA PHE A 40 -5.67 -1.79 -37.69
C PHE A 40 -6.58 -0.84 -36.91
N SER A 41 -7.66 -0.35 -37.53
CA SER A 41 -8.70 0.44 -36.88
C SER A 41 -9.47 -0.33 -35.80
N ASP A 42 -9.57 -1.66 -35.92
CA ASP A 42 -10.29 -2.49 -34.96
C ASP A 42 -9.52 -2.63 -33.64
N LEU A 43 -8.18 -2.69 -33.71
CA LEU A 43 -7.32 -2.76 -32.52
C LEU A 43 -7.41 -1.48 -31.68
N GLN A 44 -7.54 -0.32 -32.33
CA GLN A 44 -7.70 0.95 -31.64
C GLN A 44 -9.06 1.09 -30.95
N VAL A 45 -10.12 0.50 -31.52
CA VAL A 45 -11.44 0.46 -30.88
C VAL A 45 -11.42 -0.44 -29.64
N ASP A 46 -10.75 -1.58 -29.72
CA ASP A 46 -10.62 -2.52 -28.58
C ASP A 46 -9.93 -1.87 -27.36
N ASP A 47 -8.87 -1.07 -27.59
CA ASP A 47 -8.21 -0.31 -26.51
C ASP A 47 -9.11 0.76 -25.91
N GLN A 48 -9.90 1.47 -26.74
CA GLN A 48 -10.83 2.50 -26.28
C GLN A 48 -11.96 1.88 -25.44
N LEU A 49 -12.47 0.71 -25.82
CA LEU A 49 -13.50 0.01 -25.06
C LEU A 49 -13.03 -0.30 -23.64
N VAL A 50 -11.81 -0.81 -23.48
CA VAL A 50 -11.24 -1.10 -22.15
C VAL A 50 -11.22 0.14 -21.27
N VAL A 51 -10.94 1.32 -21.82
CA VAL A 51 -10.97 2.61 -21.10
C VAL A 51 -12.40 3.04 -20.80
N ASP A 52 -13.32 2.95 -21.75
CA ASP A 52 -14.71 3.35 -21.57
C ASP A 52 -15.40 2.51 -20.50
N TYR A 53 -15.15 1.20 -20.46
CA TYR A 53 -15.64 0.30 -19.42
C TYR A 53 -15.02 0.60 -18.04
N GLN A 54 -13.73 0.95 -17.98
CA GLN A 54 -13.11 1.38 -16.71
C GLN A 54 -13.80 2.60 -16.11
N GLU A 55 -14.10 3.59 -16.96
CA GLU A 55 -14.76 4.81 -16.51
C GLU A 55 -16.24 4.55 -16.19
N LEU A 56 -16.91 3.67 -16.96
CA LEU A 56 -18.30 3.29 -16.70
C LEU A 56 -18.48 2.67 -15.30
N ILE A 57 -17.59 1.75 -14.91
CA ILE A 57 -17.64 1.11 -13.58
C ILE A 57 -17.51 2.15 -12.45
N LYS A 58 -16.76 3.23 -12.66
CA LYS A 58 -16.57 4.31 -11.69
C LYS A 58 -17.71 5.33 -11.69
N THR A 59 -18.65 5.23 -12.62
CA THR A 59 -19.77 6.19 -12.69
C THR A 59 -20.66 6.06 -11.46
N ARG A 60 -21.27 7.20 -11.10
CA ARG A 60 -22.21 7.27 -10.00
C ARG A 60 -23.35 6.26 -10.15
N LEU A 61 -23.88 6.09 -11.36
CA LEU A 61 -24.97 5.16 -11.66
C LEU A 61 -24.66 3.73 -11.20
N VAL A 62 -23.51 3.18 -11.63
CA VAL A 62 -23.09 1.81 -11.27
C VAL A 62 -22.76 1.73 -9.78
N THR A 63 -22.02 2.69 -9.24
CA THR A 63 -21.62 2.66 -7.83
C THR A 63 -22.80 2.77 -6.87
N GLU A 64 -23.80 3.62 -7.16
CA GLU A 64 -25.00 3.77 -6.34
C GLU A 64 -25.87 2.51 -6.40
N GLU A 65 -26.03 1.91 -7.59
CA GLU A 65 -26.76 0.65 -7.73
C GLU A 65 -26.17 -0.45 -6.84
N VAL A 66 -24.83 -0.59 -6.82
CA VAL A 66 -24.15 -1.59 -5.96
C VAL A 66 -24.28 -1.25 -4.48
N ILE A 67 -24.15 0.02 -4.10
CA ILE A 67 -24.32 0.48 -2.71
C ILE A 67 -25.74 0.16 -2.21
N GLU A 68 -26.75 0.40 -3.04
CA GLU A 68 -28.14 0.13 -2.71
C GLU A 68 -28.45 -1.37 -2.69
N SER A 69 -28.00 -2.12 -3.71
CA SER A 69 -28.20 -3.58 -3.85
C SER A 69 -27.66 -4.34 -2.63
N LEU A 70 -26.46 -3.98 -2.17
CA LEU A 70 -25.81 -4.62 -1.02
C LEU A 70 -26.07 -3.90 0.31
N ASN A 71 -26.89 -2.84 0.30
CA ASN A 71 -27.24 -2.01 1.46
C ASN A 71 -26.02 -1.56 2.27
N LEU A 72 -25.03 -0.99 1.57
CA LEU A 72 -23.72 -0.65 2.12
C LEU A 72 -23.75 0.69 2.88
N PRO A 73 -23.02 0.80 4.00
CA PRO A 73 -22.97 2.03 4.79
C PRO A 73 -21.93 3.03 4.27
N PHE A 74 -21.79 3.17 2.95
CA PHE A 74 -20.76 4.00 2.32
C PHE A 74 -21.38 5.15 1.51
N SER A 75 -20.68 6.28 1.44
CA SER A 75 -20.96 7.28 0.40
C SER A 75 -20.26 6.87 -0.90
N VAL A 76 -20.72 7.43 -2.02
CA VAL A 76 -20.11 7.19 -3.34
C VAL A 76 -18.63 7.55 -3.35
N GLU A 77 -18.23 8.66 -2.72
CA GLU A 77 -16.83 9.08 -2.67
C GLU A 77 -15.96 8.07 -1.92
N ASN A 78 -16.45 7.58 -0.78
CA ASN A 78 -15.74 6.57 0.01
C ASN A 78 -15.66 5.22 -0.71
N PHE A 79 -16.68 4.88 -1.51
CA PHE A 79 -16.72 3.69 -2.32
C PHE A 79 -15.70 3.76 -3.45
N VAL A 80 -15.71 4.84 -4.23
CA VAL A 80 -14.78 5.05 -5.35
C VAL A 80 -13.32 5.11 -4.87
N ALA A 81 -13.05 5.68 -3.71
CA ALA A 81 -11.70 5.70 -3.13
C ALA A 81 -11.12 4.30 -2.83
N ARG A 82 -11.98 3.29 -2.69
CA ARG A 82 -11.61 1.87 -2.42
C ARG A 82 -11.66 0.99 -3.66
N LEU A 83 -12.15 1.56 -4.77
CA LEU A 83 -12.33 0.89 -6.05
C LEU A 83 -11.13 1.24 -6.94
N ASN A 84 -10.46 0.20 -7.44
CA ASN A 84 -9.45 0.34 -8.47
C ASN A 84 -9.89 -0.46 -9.69
N VAL A 85 -9.99 0.20 -10.83
CA VAL A 85 -10.37 -0.43 -12.10
C VAL A 85 -9.27 -0.13 -13.10
N SER A 86 -8.69 -1.18 -13.66
CA SER A 86 -7.53 -1.08 -14.54
C SER A 86 -7.63 -2.05 -15.71
N GLY A 87 -7.10 -1.63 -16.85
CA GLY A 87 -6.98 -2.47 -18.03
C GLY A 87 -5.64 -3.19 -18.02
N ILE A 88 -5.64 -4.45 -18.46
CA ILE A 88 -4.39 -5.19 -18.68
C ILE A 88 -3.85 -4.79 -20.05
N LYS A 89 -2.62 -4.26 -20.07
CA LYS A 89 -1.96 -3.76 -21.28
C LYS A 89 -1.97 -4.79 -22.41
N ASP A 90 -2.22 -4.31 -23.63
CA ASP A 90 -2.26 -5.12 -24.86
C ASP A 90 -3.29 -6.26 -24.78
N SER A 91 -4.38 -6.04 -24.03
CA SER A 91 -5.43 -7.03 -23.83
C SER A 91 -6.80 -6.38 -23.64
N ARG A 92 -7.83 -7.20 -23.77
CA ARG A 92 -9.24 -6.82 -23.60
C ARG A 92 -9.77 -7.12 -22.19
N PHE A 93 -8.88 -7.27 -21.23
CA PHE A 93 -9.25 -7.57 -19.86
C PHE A 93 -9.34 -6.29 -19.02
N VAL A 94 -10.46 -6.16 -18.31
CA VAL A 94 -10.67 -5.14 -17.28
C VAL A 94 -10.60 -5.84 -15.93
N HIS A 95 -9.66 -5.41 -15.11
CA HIS A 95 -9.45 -5.90 -13.76
C HIS A 95 -10.10 -4.93 -12.76
N ILE A 96 -11.09 -5.42 -12.04
CA ILE A 96 -11.82 -4.69 -11.00
C ILE A 96 -11.30 -5.18 -9.66
N VAL A 97 -10.85 -4.25 -8.82
CA VAL A 97 -10.29 -4.52 -7.50
C VAL A 97 -11.03 -3.67 -6.49
N PHE A 98 -11.54 -4.30 -5.43
CA PHE A 98 -12.16 -3.58 -4.32
C PHE A 98 -11.47 -3.93 -3.01
N GLN A 99 -11.15 -2.89 -2.23
CA GLN A 99 -10.44 -3.01 -0.96
C GLN A 99 -11.37 -2.72 0.21
N ASP A 100 -11.42 -3.64 1.18
CA ASP A 100 -12.27 -3.50 2.36
C ASP A 100 -11.69 -4.21 3.58
N THR A 101 -12.06 -3.78 4.78
CA THR A 101 -11.66 -4.42 6.04
C THR A 101 -12.38 -5.73 6.31
N ASN A 102 -13.50 -5.98 5.63
CA ASN A 102 -14.22 -7.25 5.63
C ASN A 102 -13.96 -8.01 4.30
N PRO A 103 -13.32 -9.18 4.34
CA PRO A 103 -12.96 -9.93 3.13
C PRO A 103 -14.18 -10.42 2.34
N GLN A 104 -15.27 -10.79 3.02
CA GLN A 104 -16.50 -11.22 2.36
C GLN A 104 -17.16 -10.05 1.63
N ARG A 105 -17.20 -8.88 2.27
CA ARG A 105 -17.76 -7.67 1.67
C ARG A 105 -16.96 -7.23 0.44
N ALA A 106 -15.62 -7.29 0.49
CA ALA A 106 -14.77 -7.00 -0.66
C ALA A 106 -15.13 -7.88 -1.87
N ALA A 107 -15.24 -9.20 -1.67
CA ALA A 107 -15.58 -10.14 -2.73
C ALA A 107 -17.00 -9.94 -3.27
N ASN A 108 -17.98 -9.71 -2.38
CA ASN A 108 -19.36 -9.45 -2.80
C ASN A 108 -19.46 -8.18 -3.65
N ILE A 109 -18.79 -7.09 -3.25
CA ILE A 109 -18.79 -5.83 -3.99
C ILE A 109 -18.13 -5.99 -5.36
N ALA A 110 -16.97 -6.63 -5.43
CA ALA A 110 -16.28 -6.85 -6.71
C ALA A 110 -17.12 -7.67 -7.70
N ASN A 111 -17.84 -8.69 -7.20
CA ASN A 111 -18.78 -9.47 -8.01
C ASN A 111 -20.01 -8.64 -8.42
N GLU A 112 -20.62 -7.90 -7.50
CA GLU A 112 -21.80 -7.08 -7.78
C GLU A 112 -21.50 -5.96 -8.80
N LEU A 113 -20.33 -5.31 -8.71
CA LEU A 113 -19.87 -4.35 -9.71
C LEU A 113 -19.76 -4.97 -11.10
N THR A 114 -19.32 -6.21 -11.15
CA THR A 114 -19.18 -6.97 -12.39
C THR A 114 -20.55 -7.29 -12.97
N ASP A 115 -21.48 -7.75 -12.15
CA ASP A 115 -22.83 -8.14 -12.56
C ASP A 115 -23.67 -6.91 -12.97
N SER A 116 -23.60 -5.80 -12.21
CA SER A 116 -24.23 -4.52 -12.57
C SER A 116 -23.64 -3.96 -13.88
N LEU A 117 -22.34 -4.07 -14.10
CA LEU A 117 -21.75 -3.63 -15.36
C LEU A 117 -22.29 -4.43 -16.54
N VAL A 118 -22.36 -5.76 -16.44
CA VAL A 118 -22.90 -6.62 -17.50
C VAL A 118 -24.37 -6.25 -17.79
N ALA A 119 -25.16 -5.97 -16.76
CA ALA A 119 -26.57 -5.56 -16.92
C ALA A 119 -26.74 -4.20 -17.61
N ASN A 120 -25.82 -3.25 -17.37
CA ASN A 120 -25.90 -1.89 -17.89
C ASN A 120 -25.06 -1.65 -19.16
N ALA A 121 -24.12 -2.53 -19.48
CA ALA A 121 -23.18 -2.39 -20.60
C ALA A 121 -23.89 -2.22 -21.95
N GLU A 122 -24.94 -3.00 -22.19
CA GLU A 122 -25.71 -2.97 -23.44
C GLU A 122 -26.39 -1.61 -23.63
N GLN A 123 -26.98 -1.06 -22.55
CA GLN A 123 -27.72 0.21 -22.61
C GLN A 123 -26.81 1.45 -22.73
N ILE A 124 -25.58 1.36 -22.21
CA ILE A 124 -24.70 2.53 -22.06
C ILE A 124 -23.61 2.58 -23.14
N VAL A 125 -22.96 1.45 -23.42
CA VAL A 125 -21.84 1.37 -24.37
C VAL A 125 -22.31 0.83 -25.72
N GLY A 126 -23.49 0.19 -25.79
CA GLY A 126 -24.04 -0.36 -27.03
C GLY A 126 -23.27 -1.57 -27.56
N VAL A 127 -22.56 -2.29 -26.67
CA VAL A 127 -21.74 -3.46 -26.99
C VAL A 127 -22.23 -4.65 -26.18
N GLU A 128 -22.56 -5.74 -26.87
CA GLU A 128 -23.18 -6.95 -26.28
C GLU A 128 -22.19 -7.90 -25.59
N ASN A 129 -20.86 -7.77 -25.80
CA ASN A 129 -19.90 -8.78 -25.34
C ASN A 129 -19.05 -8.31 -24.17
N VAL A 130 -19.70 -8.23 -23.02
CA VAL A 130 -19.04 -8.22 -21.72
C VAL A 130 -19.20 -9.59 -21.10
N MET A 131 -18.10 -10.24 -20.77
CA MET A 131 -18.10 -11.56 -20.14
C MET A 131 -17.28 -11.56 -18.86
N VAL A 132 -17.84 -12.13 -17.80
CA VAL A 132 -17.10 -12.40 -16.57
C VAL A 132 -16.17 -13.59 -16.80
N VAL A 133 -14.87 -13.34 -16.73
CA VAL A 133 -13.83 -14.35 -16.97
C VAL A 133 -13.40 -14.98 -15.64
N ASP A 134 -13.26 -14.16 -14.61
CA ASP A 134 -12.87 -14.60 -13.28
C ASP A 134 -13.70 -13.87 -12.23
N LYS A 135 -14.31 -14.62 -11.32
CA LYS A 135 -15.15 -14.06 -10.24
C LYS A 135 -14.32 -13.81 -9.01
N ALA A 136 -14.67 -12.77 -8.26
CA ALA A 136 -14.00 -12.47 -7.01
C ALA A 136 -14.23 -13.56 -5.96
N VAL A 137 -13.12 -14.06 -5.42
CA VAL A 137 -13.08 -15.01 -4.32
C VAL A 137 -12.74 -14.27 -3.03
N VAL A 138 -13.25 -14.76 -1.90
CA VAL A 138 -12.96 -14.20 -0.58
C VAL A 138 -11.46 -14.32 -0.29
N PRO A 139 -10.74 -13.20 -0.10
CA PRO A 139 -9.31 -13.24 0.17
C PRO A 139 -9.03 -13.82 1.56
N VAL A 140 -8.03 -14.71 1.63
CA VAL A 140 -7.64 -15.41 2.87
C VAL A 140 -6.62 -14.64 3.70
N SER A 141 -5.96 -13.65 3.11
CA SER A 141 -4.91 -12.85 3.74
C SER A 141 -5.09 -11.37 3.41
N PRO A 142 -4.86 -10.47 4.37
CA PRO A 142 -4.91 -9.04 4.11
C PRO A 142 -3.67 -8.56 3.32
N ILE A 143 -3.84 -7.52 2.51
CA ILE A 143 -2.77 -6.86 1.77
C ILE A 143 -2.05 -5.79 2.61
N SER A 144 -2.69 -5.31 3.67
CA SER A 144 -2.13 -4.33 4.61
C SER A 144 -2.61 -4.61 6.04
N PRO A 145 -1.84 -4.20 7.06
CA PRO A 145 -0.53 -3.54 6.96
C PRO A 145 0.62 -4.51 6.62
N ASN A 146 1.61 -4.04 5.84
CA ASN A 146 2.82 -4.82 5.56
C ASN A 146 3.80 -4.72 6.74
N LEU A 147 3.65 -5.64 7.69
CA LEU A 147 4.44 -5.66 8.93
C LEU A 147 5.95 -5.70 8.65
N MET A 148 6.39 -6.47 7.66
CA MET A 148 7.81 -6.63 7.36
C MET A 148 8.42 -5.32 6.87
N MET A 149 7.71 -4.60 5.98
CA MET A 149 8.13 -3.29 5.50
C MET A 149 8.16 -2.27 6.65
N ASN A 150 7.10 -2.23 7.47
CA ASN A 150 7.01 -1.30 8.60
C ASN A 150 8.14 -1.49 9.61
N VAL A 151 8.45 -2.75 9.95
CA VAL A 151 9.56 -3.08 10.86
C VAL A 151 10.92 -2.71 10.26
N ALA A 152 11.13 -2.94 8.96
CA ALA A 152 12.36 -2.54 8.27
C ALA A 152 12.56 -1.02 8.29
N ILE A 153 11.50 -0.24 8.00
CA ILE A 153 11.53 1.22 8.07
C ILE A 153 11.86 1.68 9.51
N SER A 154 11.19 1.12 10.52
CA SER A 154 11.45 1.43 11.92
C SER A 154 12.87 1.06 12.37
N ALA A 155 13.46 0.01 11.80
CA ALA A 155 14.84 -0.39 12.06
C ALA A 155 15.82 0.71 11.62
N VAL A 156 15.67 1.16 10.37
CA VAL A 156 16.52 2.19 9.77
C VAL A 156 16.36 3.52 10.51
N LEU A 157 15.12 3.97 10.73
CA LEU A 157 14.85 5.20 11.47
C LEU A 157 15.36 5.13 12.90
N GLY A 158 15.18 3.99 13.57
CA GLY A 158 15.67 3.77 14.93
C GLY A 158 17.20 3.79 15.04
N ALA A 159 17.91 3.35 14.00
CA ALA A 159 19.37 3.43 13.94
C ALA A 159 19.84 4.87 13.70
N MET A 160 19.20 5.58 12.77
CA MET A 160 19.50 6.99 12.49
C MET A 160 19.28 7.87 13.72
N LEU A 161 18.14 7.73 14.40
CA LEU A 161 17.84 8.47 15.63
C LEU A 161 18.80 8.11 16.75
N GLY A 162 19.19 6.83 16.87
CA GLY A 162 20.19 6.40 17.85
C GLY A 162 21.54 7.07 17.63
N MET A 163 22.04 7.07 16.39
CA MET A 163 23.28 7.75 16.01
C MET A 163 23.21 9.26 16.26
N PHE A 164 22.11 9.90 15.85
CA PHE A 164 21.87 11.31 16.09
C PHE A 164 21.87 11.65 17.58
N LEU A 165 21.21 10.86 18.42
CA LEU A 165 21.15 11.08 19.86
C LEU A 165 22.53 10.92 20.51
N ILE A 166 23.31 9.91 20.11
CA ILE A 166 24.69 9.71 20.60
C ILE A 166 25.56 10.92 20.23
N MET A 167 25.46 11.42 19.00
CA MET A 167 26.20 12.59 18.55
C MET A 167 25.77 13.86 19.32
N LEU A 168 24.47 14.06 19.51
CA LEU A 168 23.93 15.19 20.28
C LEU A 168 24.42 15.16 21.73
N LEU A 169 24.35 13.99 22.38
CA LEU A 169 24.86 13.80 23.74
C LEU A 169 26.39 14.03 23.80
N HIS A 170 27.12 13.63 22.77
CA HIS A 170 28.56 13.89 22.68
C HIS A 170 28.88 15.38 22.53
N MET A 171 28.08 16.13 21.75
CA MET A 171 28.26 17.59 21.62
C MET A 171 27.88 18.37 22.88
N LEU A 172 26.94 17.86 23.67
CA LEU A 172 26.55 18.45 24.96
C LEU A 172 27.49 18.06 26.11
N ASP A 173 28.38 17.08 25.90
CA ASP A 173 29.37 16.64 26.89
C ASP A 173 30.59 17.56 26.86
N ASN A 174 30.59 18.59 27.72
CA ASN A 174 31.70 19.53 27.89
C ASN A 174 32.84 19.00 28.79
N THR A 175 32.99 17.68 28.93
CA THR A 175 34.05 17.10 29.78
C THR A 175 35.38 17.09 29.03
N PHE A 176 36.41 17.73 29.59
CA PHE A 176 37.79 17.61 29.11
C PHE A 176 38.29 16.16 29.28
N LYS A 177 38.47 15.45 28.17
CA LYS A 177 38.90 14.03 28.17
C LYS A 177 40.34 13.83 27.72
N ARG A 178 40.96 14.84 27.13
CA ARG A 178 42.36 14.80 26.70
C ARG A 178 43.14 15.98 27.26
N GLU A 179 44.42 15.71 27.46
CA GLU A 179 45.42 16.66 27.95
C GLU A 179 45.51 17.87 27.00
N ASP A 180 45.54 17.60 25.70
CA ASP A 180 45.55 18.60 24.63
C ASP A 180 44.32 19.52 24.65
N ASP A 181 43.16 19.01 25.11
CA ASP A 181 41.94 19.82 25.21
C ASP A 181 42.04 20.79 26.39
N ILE A 182 42.70 20.39 27.49
CA ILE A 182 42.98 21.25 28.65
C ILE A 182 43.96 22.36 28.25
N GLU A 183 45.05 22.03 27.56
CA GLU A 183 46.03 23.03 27.13
C GLU A 183 45.45 24.05 26.16
N ARG A 184 44.64 23.59 25.19
CA ARG A 184 44.08 24.42 24.13
C ARG A 184 42.96 25.35 24.62
N GLU A 185 42.14 24.91 25.57
CA GLU A 185 41.03 25.73 26.11
C GLU A 185 41.41 26.59 27.32
N LEU A 186 42.35 26.13 28.16
CA LEU A 186 42.77 26.87 29.37
C LEU A 186 44.09 27.61 29.19
N GLY A 187 44.82 27.40 28.09
CA GLY A 187 46.07 28.09 27.77
C GLY A 187 47.24 27.75 28.69
N ILE A 188 47.17 26.62 29.38
CA ILE A 188 48.18 26.14 30.34
C ILE A 188 48.95 24.96 29.77
N THR A 189 50.22 24.80 30.12
CA THR A 189 51.01 23.61 29.74
C THR A 189 50.79 22.49 30.75
N VAL A 190 50.46 21.29 30.27
CA VAL A 190 50.36 20.06 31.05
C VAL A 190 51.77 19.60 31.42
N LEU A 191 52.07 19.62 32.71
CA LEU A 191 53.40 19.29 33.25
C LEU A 191 53.60 17.79 33.53
N GLY A 192 52.52 17.00 33.50
CA GLY A 192 52.58 15.57 33.72
C GLY A 192 51.20 14.93 33.89
N VAL A 193 51.13 13.64 33.55
CA VAL A 193 49.92 12.82 33.62
C VAL A 193 50.08 11.82 34.75
N ILE A 194 49.10 11.74 35.65
CA ILE A 194 49.09 10.70 36.68
C ILE A 194 48.37 9.47 36.10
N PRO A 195 49.07 8.36 35.83
CA PRO A 195 48.43 7.15 35.34
C PRO A 195 47.51 6.59 36.43
N LYS A 196 46.28 6.26 36.04
CA LYS A 196 45.32 5.61 36.92
C LYS A 196 45.69 4.13 37.03
N PHE A 197 46.27 3.72 38.17
CA PHE A 197 46.53 2.31 38.45
C PHE A 197 45.26 1.63 38.93
N GLU A 198 44.76 0.63 38.18
CA GLU A 198 43.72 -0.28 38.65
C GLU A 198 44.34 -1.14 39.78
N GLY A 199 43.94 -0.89 41.03
CA GLY A 199 44.49 -1.64 42.16
C GLY A 199 44.10 -3.12 42.06
N GLU A 200 45.09 -4.01 41.97
CA GLU A 200 44.85 -5.45 42.14
C GLU A 200 44.20 -5.69 43.50
N ARG A 201 42.99 -6.28 43.48
CA ARG A 201 42.33 -6.79 44.68
C ARG A 201 43.25 -7.82 45.30
N ARG A 202 43.89 -7.48 46.42
CA ARG A 202 44.58 -8.47 47.26
C ARG A 202 43.55 -9.50 47.69
N ALA A 203 43.73 -10.74 47.23
CA ALA A 203 43.05 -11.88 47.79
C ALA A 203 43.46 -12.00 49.26
N SER A 204 42.48 -11.93 50.15
CA SER A 204 42.57 -12.31 51.56
C SER A 204 41.44 -13.27 51.86
#